data_AF-A0A024U1Z8-F1
#
_entry.id   AF-A0A024U1Z8-F1
#
_cell.length_a   1.000
_cell.length_b   1.000
_cell.length_c   1.000
_cell.angle_alpha   90.00
_cell.angle_beta   90.00
_cell.angle_gamma   90.00
#
_symmetry.space_group_name_H-M   'P 1'
#
loop_
_entity.id
_entity.type
_entity.pdbx_description
1 polymer ?
#
loop_
_entity_poly.entity_id
_entity_poly.type
_entity_poly.pdbx_seq_one_letter_code
_entity_poly.pdbx_strand_id
1 'polypeptide(L)'
;MFTTATKTTSADAIAASMSTMKICQGSKINIHEHDTWCNHTVRNPIVISVSDPETRGSYIKKYTTYVVRQDSHPVSVRRRFSDFAWLHATLSGRYIGMLIPSMPEKVVYKSDACIRSRMRGLTIFLNQVMRSPYLRQDASVVGFLHVADDVEWGHVKKSSSVLENAGVGHLKWMQCLMSSVIPEDPDKFLVGIKRDVDHVEKCCVDIAAGTKKLEERCAAQSKDLSELHLMFNQWKNIEFNACDDKHSELNAILSTTTATIAGWHDAQYHQPVIHGLILHEGIKYIAAQVKDFKDILKQRDAALAQYDKATRPPVAPPKATSYFPRYAAEPSVAEIQASANRHEHVATCITRALFFSEAKRIKSLKAQLLRDAMGPFACAEYHVSKRMATVWSNFMSAADISQQDMLAAAKAVLDSADAATDSPDNQIDSTT
;
A
#
# COMPACT_ATOMS: atom_id res chain seq x y z
N MET A 1 13.45 17.79 19.65
CA MET A 1 12.50 17.49 20.74
C MET A 1 11.58 16.29 20.48
N PHE A 2 11.32 15.84 19.24
CA PHE A 2 10.44 14.70 18.98
C PHE A 2 11.08 13.31 19.20
N THR A 3 12.42 13.19 19.19
CA THR A 3 13.12 11.89 19.22
C THR A 3 13.17 11.23 20.59
N THR A 4 13.16 12.00 21.68
CA THR A 4 13.11 11.48 23.05
C THR A 4 11.71 11.00 23.43
N ALA A 5 10.66 11.79 23.11
CA ALA A 5 9.27 11.40 23.38
C ALA A 5 8.84 10.12 22.64
N THR A 6 9.29 9.92 21.40
CA THR A 6 9.02 8.68 20.64
C THR A 6 9.74 7.45 21.24
N LYS A 7 10.93 7.63 21.82
CA LYS A 7 11.65 6.52 22.47
C LYS A 7 11.00 6.10 23.78
N THR A 8 10.56 7.06 24.60
CA THR A 8 9.85 6.77 25.86
C THR A 8 8.52 6.06 25.59
N THR A 9 7.72 6.57 24.64
CA THR A 9 6.43 5.95 24.27
C THR A 9 6.60 4.51 23.76
N SER A 10 7.69 4.21 23.03
CA SER A 10 7.98 2.85 22.57
C SER A 10 8.34 1.90 23.71
N ALA A 11 9.07 2.36 24.73
CA ALA A 11 9.41 1.55 25.89
C ALA A 11 8.16 1.25 26.74
N ASP A 12 7.29 2.23 26.91
CA ASP A 12 6.04 2.11 27.65
C ASP A 12 5.07 1.14 26.95
N ALA A 13 4.98 1.19 25.62
CA ALA A 13 4.18 0.24 24.84
C ALA A 13 4.67 -1.22 25.01
N ILE A 14 5.99 -1.44 25.02
CA ILE A 14 6.56 -2.76 25.28
C ILE A 14 6.25 -3.21 26.71
N ALA A 15 6.38 -2.32 27.69
CA ALA A 15 6.03 -2.63 29.08
C ALA A 15 4.55 -3.01 29.23
N ALA A 16 3.64 -2.29 28.58
CA ALA A 16 2.22 -2.64 28.56
C ALA A 16 1.96 -4.00 27.92
N SER A 17 2.63 -4.31 26.79
CA SER A 17 2.56 -5.65 26.16
C SER A 17 3.07 -6.76 27.09
N MET A 18 4.14 -6.51 27.86
CA MET A 18 4.63 -7.44 28.88
C MET A 18 3.59 -7.67 29.99
N SER A 19 2.92 -6.61 30.47
CA SER A 19 1.81 -6.72 31.42
C SER A 19 0.68 -7.59 30.85
N THR A 20 0.25 -7.36 29.60
CA THR A 20 -0.81 -8.14 28.95
C THR A 20 -0.46 -9.62 28.83
N MET A 21 0.81 -9.93 28.53
CA MET A 21 1.26 -11.32 28.45
C MET A 21 1.14 -12.03 29.81
N LYS A 22 1.43 -11.33 30.91
CA LYS A 22 1.21 -11.86 32.27
C LYS A 22 -0.27 -12.10 32.55
N ILE A 23 -1.16 -11.20 32.13
CA ILE A 23 -2.62 -11.37 32.26
C ILE A 23 -3.09 -12.63 31.52
N CYS A 24 -2.49 -12.94 30.36
CA CYS A 24 -2.85 -14.11 29.56
C CYS A 24 -2.19 -15.41 30.03
N GLN A 25 -1.32 -15.37 31.05
CA GLN A 25 -0.57 -16.53 31.52
C GLN A 25 -1.50 -17.65 32.01
N GLY A 26 -1.25 -18.88 31.54
CA GLY A 26 -2.08 -20.05 31.84
C GLY A 26 -3.36 -20.18 31.01
N SER A 27 -3.68 -19.20 30.15
CA SER A 27 -4.82 -19.29 29.23
C SER A 27 -4.56 -20.36 28.17
N LYS A 28 -5.47 -21.33 28.02
CA LYS A 28 -5.46 -22.27 26.89
C LYS A 28 -6.37 -21.73 25.79
N ILE A 29 -5.89 -21.70 24.55
CA ILE A 29 -6.73 -21.42 23.39
C ILE A 29 -7.26 -22.73 22.82
N ASN A 30 -8.57 -22.80 22.68
CA ASN A 30 -9.21 -23.73 21.75
C ASN A 30 -9.15 -23.14 20.34
N ILE A 31 -8.39 -23.76 19.44
CA ILE A 31 -8.18 -23.27 18.07
C ILE A 31 -9.50 -23.19 17.28
N HIS A 32 -10.42 -24.13 17.50
CA HIS A 32 -11.71 -24.13 16.81
C HIS A 32 -12.61 -22.96 17.24
N GLU A 33 -12.67 -22.67 18.54
CA GLU A 33 -13.39 -21.50 19.05
C GLU A 33 -12.75 -20.19 18.58
N HIS A 34 -11.42 -20.15 18.53
CA HIS A 34 -10.69 -19.01 18.00
C HIS A 34 -11.01 -18.75 16.53
N ASP A 35 -11.02 -19.78 15.69
CA ASP A 35 -11.33 -19.65 14.26
C ASP A 35 -12.79 -19.26 14.04
N THR A 36 -13.70 -19.81 14.84
CA THR A 36 -15.12 -19.40 14.86
C THR A 36 -15.26 -17.92 15.21
N TRP A 37 -14.55 -17.46 16.24
CA TRP A 37 -14.53 -16.04 16.63
C TRP A 37 -13.96 -15.16 15.51
N CYS A 38 -12.86 -15.55 14.87
CA CYS A 38 -12.28 -14.81 13.75
C CYS A 38 -13.31 -14.64 12.63
N ASN A 39 -13.92 -15.74 12.19
CA ASN A 39 -14.90 -15.77 11.11
C ASN A 39 -16.14 -14.94 11.45
N HIS A 40 -16.64 -15.04 12.68
CA HIS A 40 -17.77 -14.25 13.14
C HIS A 40 -17.47 -12.75 13.16
N THR A 41 -16.28 -12.37 13.66
CA THR A 41 -15.86 -10.98 13.82
C THR A 41 -15.72 -10.25 12.48
N VAL A 42 -15.31 -10.97 11.42
CA VAL A 42 -15.17 -10.39 10.07
C VAL A 42 -16.30 -10.74 9.11
N ARG A 43 -17.35 -11.43 9.58
CA ARG A 43 -18.48 -11.88 8.76
C ARG A 43 -19.11 -10.77 7.93
N ASN A 44 -19.26 -9.59 8.53
CA ASN A 44 -19.82 -8.41 7.88
C ASN A 44 -18.66 -7.53 7.38
N PRO A 45 -18.42 -7.47 6.06
CA PRO A 45 -17.37 -6.63 5.50
C PRO A 45 -17.65 -5.16 5.82
N ILE A 46 -16.63 -4.45 6.28
CA ILE A 46 -16.66 -3.00 6.45
C ILE A 46 -15.76 -2.41 5.38
N VAL A 47 -16.31 -1.51 4.58
CA VAL A 47 -15.58 -0.76 3.57
C VAL A 47 -15.44 0.68 4.05
N ILE A 48 -14.19 1.16 4.02
CA ILE A 48 -13.82 2.53 4.38
C ILE A 48 -13.38 3.26 3.12
N SER A 49 -13.85 4.50 2.95
CA SER A 49 -13.41 5.42 1.91
C SER A 49 -12.64 6.61 2.51
N VAL A 50 -11.59 7.06 1.82
CA VAL A 50 -10.82 8.26 2.18
C VAL A 50 -11.07 9.33 1.11
N SER A 51 -11.93 10.28 1.47
CA SER A 51 -12.57 11.40 0.76
C SER A 51 -11.84 12.74 0.70
N ASP A 52 -12.30 13.64 -0.16
CA ASP A 52 -12.45 15.09 0.08
C ASP A 52 -11.24 15.76 0.76
N PRO A 53 -10.10 15.82 0.06
CA PRO A 53 -8.89 16.42 0.59
C PRO A 53 -9.10 17.93 0.77
N GLU A 54 -8.75 18.44 1.95
CA GLU A 54 -8.85 19.87 2.26
C GLU A 54 -7.58 20.33 2.96
N THR A 55 -7.06 21.50 2.59
CA THR A 55 -5.94 22.10 3.30
C THR A 55 -6.46 22.93 4.47
N ARG A 56 -6.07 22.54 5.69
CA ARG A 56 -6.41 23.23 6.94
C ARG A 56 -5.16 23.74 7.66
N GLY A 57 -5.37 24.56 8.69
CA GLY A 57 -4.33 25.08 9.57
C GLY A 57 -4.06 26.57 9.37
N SER A 58 -3.21 27.12 10.23
CA SER A 58 -2.78 28.52 10.17
C SER A 58 -1.90 28.79 8.94
N TYR A 59 -1.75 30.07 8.57
CA TYR A 59 -0.88 30.54 7.49
C TYR A 59 0.52 29.90 7.50
N ILE A 60 1.07 29.64 8.69
CA ILE A 60 2.42 29.11 8.89
C ILE A 60 2.45 27.55 8.92
N LYS A 61 1.34 26.88 9.24
CA LYS A 61 1.29 25.41 9.44
C LYS A 61 0.09 24.79 8.73
N LYS A 62 0.19 24.69 7.40
CA LYS A 62 -0.82 24.05 6.54
C LYS A 62 -0.66 22.52 6.49
N TYR A 63 -1.74 21.79 6.74
CA TYR A 63 -1.80 20.34 6.60
C TYR A 63 -3.05 19.91 5.83
N THR A 64 -2.99 18.77 5.15
CA THR A 64 -4.14 18.22 4.41
C THR A 64 -4.90 17.24 5.30
N THR A 65 -6.22 17.43 5.40
CA THR A 65 -7.16 16.51 6.03
C THR A 65 -8.02 15.82 4.97
N TYR A 66 -8.50 14.62 5.30
CA TYR A 66 -9.34 13.78 4.46
C TYR A 66 -10.60 13.44 5.23
N VAL A 67 -11.72 13.28 4.52
CA VAL A 67 -12.91 12.64 5.09
C VAL A 67 -12.64 11.14 5.15
N VAL A 68 -12.89 10.53 6.29
CA VAL A 68 -12.88 9.08 6.47
C VAL A 68 -14.32 8.67 6.74
N ARG A 69 -14.87 7.82 5.88
CA ARG A 69 -16.26 7.37 5.94
C ARG A 69 -16.33 5.86 5.84
N GLN A 70 -17.16 5.26 6.68
CA GLN A 70 -17.58 3.88 6.55
C GLN A 70 -18.88 3.85 5.74
N ASP A 71 -18.93 3.08 4.65
CA ASP A 71 -20.03 3.16 3.66
C ASP A 71 -21.43 2.88 4.25
N SER A 72 -21.50 2.20 5.40
CA SER A 72 -22.74 1.87 6.11
C SER A 72 -23.02 2.72 7.35
N HIS A 73 -22.24 3.79 7.59
CA HIS A 73 -22.38 4.63 8.78
C HIS A 73 -22.66 6.09 8.40
N PRO A 74 -23.61 6.76 9.09
CA PRO A 74 -23.97 8.15 8.78
C PRO A 74 -22.88 9.14 9.20
N VAL A 75 -22.01 8.75 10.13
CA VAL A 75 -20.94 9.60 10.66
C VAL A 75 -19.69 9.45 9.81
N SER A 76 -19.11 10.59 9.44
CA SER A 76 -17.78 10.67 8.86
C SER A 76 -16.89 11.55 9.71
N VAL A 77 -15.61 11.22 9.79
CA VAL A 77 -14.62 11.98 10.57
C VAL A 77 -13.58 12.59 9.65
N ARG A 78 -12.94 13.68 10.09
CA ARG A 78 -11.79 14.25 9.37
C ARG A 78 -10.50 13.85 10.03
N ARG A 79 -9.54 13.39 9.23
CA ARG A 79 -8.22 12.93 9.69
C ARG A 79 -7.12 13.45 8.79
N ARG A 80 -6.00 13.88 9.36
CA ARG A 80 -4.78 14.21 8.59
C ARG A 80 -3.83 13.03 8.56
N PHE A 81 -2.90 13.02 7.62
CA PHE A 81 -1.91 11.92 7.47
C PHE A 81 -1.21 11.53 8.78
N SER A 82 -0.85 12.49 9.64
CA SER A 82 -0.21 12.18 10.93
C SER A 82 -1.12 11.46 11.93
N ASP A 83 -2.46 11.59 11.81
CA ASP A 83 -3.39 10.81 12.63
C ASP A 83 -3.40 9.34 12.19
N PHE A 84 -3.31 9.07 10.89
CA PHE A 84 -3.14 7.70 10.38
C PHE A 84 -1.78 7.11 10.80
N ALA A 85 -0.71 7.92 10.74
CA ALA A 85 0.60 7.50 11.21
C ALA A 85 0.61 7.19 12.72
N TRP A 86 -0.14 7.98 13.52
CA TRP A 86 -0.36 7.68 14.93
C TRP A 86 -1.09 6.33 15.11
N LEU A 87 -2.15 6.09 14.34
CA LEU A 87 -2.91 4.83 14.43
C LEU A 87 -2.01 3.65 14.09
N HIS A 88 -1.27 3.72 12.98
CA HIS A 88 -0.32 2.69 12.58
C HIS A 88 0.72 2.43 13.68
N ALA A 89 1.38 3.48 14.19
CA ALA A 89 2.38 3.33 15.25
C ALA A 89 1.80 2.73 16.55
N THR A 90 0.56 3.12 16.90
CA THR A 90 -0.16 2.61 18.06
C THR A 90 -0.44 1.11 17.91
N LEU A 91 -0.92 0.68 16.74
CA LEU A 91 -1.16 -0.74 16.46
C LEU A 91 0.17 -1.53 16.39
N SER A 92 1.22 -0.99 15.77
CA SER A 92 2.54 -1.66 15.72
C SER A 92 3.17 -1.85 17.10
N GLY A 93 3.06 -0.87 17.99
CA GLY A 93 3.58 -0.96 19.36
C GLY A 93 2.79 -1.95 20.22
N ARG A 94 1.50 -2.12 19.94
CA ARG A 94 0.60 -3.00 20.70
C ARG A 94 0.67 -4.46 20.23
N TYR A 95 0.56 -4.70 18.94
CA TYR A 95 0.53 -6.04 18.33
C TYR A 95 1.92 -6.46 17.86
N ILE A 96 2.87 -6.54 18.79
CA ILE A 96 4.28 -6.89 18.49
C ILE A 96 4.33 -8.22 17.73
N GLY A 97 5.01 -8.22 16.58
CA GLY A 97 5.14 -9.39 15.70
C GLY A 97 4.05 -9.53 14.64
N MET A 98 2.92 -8.82 14.76
CA MET A 98 1.91 -8.79 13.69
C MET A 98 2.37 -7.88 12.55
N LEU A 99 2.23 -8.34 11.31
CA LEU A 99 2.37 -7.49 10.13
C LEU A 99 1.13 -6.58 10.00
N ILE A 100 1.28 -5.39 10.58
CA ILE A 100 0.33 -4.29 10.46
C ILE A 100 0.27 -3.82 9.01
N PRO A 101 -0.93 -3.52 8.46
CA PRO A 101 -1.08 -2.94 7.13
C PRO A 101 -0.18 -1.71 6.89
N SER A 102 0.54 -1.68 5.78
CA SER A 102 1.50 -0.63 5.43
C SER A 102 0.79 0.71 5.21
N MET A 103 1.46 1.78 5.62
CA MET A 103 1.06 3.15 5.30
C MET A 103 1.65 3.57 3.95
N PRO A 104 0.95 4.41 3.15
CA PRO A 104 1.57 5.03 1.99
C PRO A 104 2.72 5.95 2.42
N GLU A 105 3.70 6.11 1.54
CA GLU A 105 4.88 6.92 1.81
C GLU A 105 4.54 8.38 2.13
N LYS A 106 5.33 8.96 3.04
CA LYS A 106 5.22 10.37 3.41
C LYS A 106 5.85 11.24 2.33
N VAL A 107 5.10 11.55 1.29
CA VAL A 107 5.53 12.48 0.24
C VAL A 107 5.41 13.93 0.74
N VAL A 108 6.48 14.72 0.62
CA VAL A 108 6.50 16.13 1.05
C VAL A 108 5.85 17.05 -0.01
N TYR A 109 5.93 16.67 -1.28
CA TYR A 109 5.33 17.41 -2.39
C TYR A 109 3.80 17.22 -2.45
N LYS A 110 3.08 18.29 -2.77
CA LYS A 110 1.60 18.32 -2.80
C LYS A 110 1.09 18.59 -4.22
N SER A 111 1.30 17.66 -5.14
CA SER A 111 0.54 17.64 -6.40
C SER A 111 -0.81 16.94 -6.20
N ASP A 112 -1.79 17.23 -7.06
CA ASP A 112 -3.07 16.53 -7.06
C ASP A 112 -2.91 15.03 -7.29
N ALA A 113 -1.94 14.64 -8.13
CA ALA A 113 -1.57 13.23 -8.32
C ALA A 113 -1.06 12.60 -7.01
N CYS A 114 -0.20 13.30 -6.26
CA CYS A 114 0.27 12.81 -4.96
C CYS A 114 -0.86 12.70 -3.93
N ILE A 115 -1.79 13.66 -3.90
CA ILE A 115 -2.94 13.62 -2.99
C ILE A 115 -3.84 12.42 -3.31
N ARG A 116 -4.15 12.18 -4.60
CA ARG A 116 -4.93 11.01 -5.04
C ARG A 116 -4.25 9.68 -4.72
N SER A 117 -2.95 9.55 -5.02
CA SER A 117 -2.13 8.38 -4.67
C SER A 117 -2.17 8.11 -3.17
N ARG A 118 -1.98 9.16 -2.35
CA ARG A 118 -2.06 9.04 -0.89
C ARG A 118 -3.44 8.62 -0.41
N MET A 119 -4.52 9.23 -0.91
CA MET A 119 -5.89 8.84 -0.54
C MET A 119 -6.17 7.37 -0.86
N ARG A 120 -5.71 6.90 -2.02
CA ARG A 120 -5.79 5.48 -2.39
C ARG A 120 -5.03 4.60 -1.41
N GLY A 121 -3.77 4.93 -1.10
CA GLY A 121 -2.98 4.17 -0.13
C GLY A 121 -3.59 4.16 1.28
N LEU A 122 -4.11 5.28 1.76
CA LEU A 122 -4.80 5.38 3.05
C LEU A 122 -6.11 4.56 3.07
N THR A 123 -6.82 4.53 1.95
CA THR A 123 -8.00 3.68 1.76
C THR A 123 -7.64 2.21 1.85
N ILE A 124 -6.59 1.76 1.16
CA ILE A 124 -6.11 0.37 1.23
C ILE A 124 -5.71 0.02 2.66
N PHE A 125 -4.91 0.88 3.31
CA PHE A 125 -4.50 0.71 4.71
C PHE A 125 -5.67 0.46 5.66
N LEU A 126 -6.67 1.36 5.69
CA LEU A 126 -7.81 1.23 6.60
C LEU A 126 -8.67 0.00 6.28
N ASN A 127 -8.91 -0.30 5.00
CA ASN A 127 -9.67 -1.48 4.63
C ASN A 127 -8.96 -2.78 5.07
N GLN A 128 -7.63 -2.83 5.02
CA GLN A 128 -6.87 -3.97 5.55
C GLN A 128 -6.92 -4.06 7.08
N VAL A 129 -6.92 -2.92 7.79
CA VAL A 129 -7.16 -2.89 9.25
C VAL A 129 -8.53 -3.46 9.58
N MET A 130 -9.58 -3.04 8.85
CA MET A 130 -10.96 -3.49 9.08
C MET A 130 -11.21 -4.98 8.73
N ARG A 131 -10.34 -5.57 7.91
CA ARG A 131 -10.36 -7.01 7.59
C ARG A 131 -9.70 -7.89 8.65
N SER A 132 -8.95 -7.31 9.59
CA SER A 132 -8.34 -8.07 10.67
C SER A 132 -9.34 -8.25 11.83
N PRO A 133 -9.64 -9.50 12.27
CA PRO A 133 -10.48 -9.74 13.43
C PRO A 133 -9.86 -9.15 14.71
N TYR A 134 -8.53 -9.06 14.78
CA TYR A 134 -7.81 -8.55 15.95
C TYR A 134 -7.83 -7.03 16.05
N LEU A 135 -7.83 -6.32 14.91
CA LEU A 135 -7.62 -4.86 14.87
C LEU A 135 -8.92 -4.07 14.76
N ARG A 136 -9.94 -4.58 14.05
CA ARG A 136 -11.12 -3.78 13.67
C ARG A 136 -11.96 -3.27 14.84
N GLN A 137 -11.84 -3.87 16.02
CA GLN A 137 -12.51 -3.46 17.27
C GLN A 137 -11.54 -2.86 18.30
N ASP A 138 -10.27 -2.66 17.93
CA ASP A 138 -9.30 -2.03 18.81
C ASP A 138 -9.77 -0.61 19.18
N ALA A 139 -9.63 -0.24 20.45
CA ALA A 139 -10.05 1.07 20.96
C ALA A 139 -9.50 2.26 20.14
N SER A 140 -8.26 2.17 19.65
CA SER A 140 -7.64 3.20 18.80
C SER A 140 -8.26 3.28 17.41
N VAL A 141 -8.68 2.14 16.83
CA VAL A 141 -9.36 2.09 15.53
C VAL A 141 -10.79 2.63 15.65
N VAL A 142 -11.53 2.21 16.68
CA VAL A 142 -12.90 2.67 16.94
C VAL A 142 -12.90 4.19 17.16
N GLY A 143 -12.01 4.71 18.00
CA GLY A 143 -11.88 6.15 18.22
C GLY A 143 -11.45 6.90 16.96
N PHE A 144 -10.52 6.32 16.18
CA PHE A 144 -10.09 6.92 14.92
C PHE A 144 -11.25 7.06 13.92
N LEU A 145 -12.19 6.12 13.86
CA LEU A 145 -13.29 6.14 12.90
C LEU A 145 -14.52 6.95 13.35
N HIS A 146 -14.77 7.08 14.66
CA HIS A 146 -16.06 7.59 15.16
C HIS A 146 -15.98 8.92 15.92
N VAL A 147 -14.82 9.28 16.48
CA VAL A 147 -14.71 10.51 17.29
C VAL A 147 -14.49 11.74 16.40
N ALA A 148 -15.55 12.50 16.14
CA ALA A 148 -15.50 13.66 15.26
C ALA A 148 -14.95 14.92 15.95
N ASP A 149 -15.14 15.05 17.26
CA ASP A 149 -14.66 16.20 18.04
C ASP A 149 -13.13 16.19 18.19
N ASP A 150 -12.48 17.32 17.91
CA ASP A 150 -11.01 17.42 17.91
C ASP A 150 -10.41 17.31 19.32
N VAL A 151 -11.13 17.77 20.35
CA VAL A 151 -10.68 17.70 21.75
C VAL A 151 -10.75 16.27 22.24
N GLU A 152 -11.91 15.63 22.07
CA GLU A 152 -12.12 14.21 22.38
C GLU A 152 -11.14 13.33 21.62
N TRP A 153 -10.89 13.61 20.33
CA TRP A 153 -9.86 12.91 19.55
C TRP A 153 -8.46 13.07 20.14
N GLY A 154 -8.15 14.26 20.66
CA GLY A 154 -6.93 14.52 21.41
C GLY A 154 -6.80 13.64 22.66
N HIS A 155 -7.91 13.43 23.38
CA HIS A 155 -7.96 12.54 24.54
C HIS A 155 -7.78 11.07 24.15
N VAL A 156 -8.50 10.60 23.12
CA VAL A 156 -8.34 9.23 22.58
C VAL A 156 -6.90 8.93 22.23
N LYS A 157 -6.19 9.88 21.58
CA LYS A 157 -4.79 9.67 21.21
C LYS A 157 -3.87 9.45 22.41
N LYS A 158 -4.14 10.12 23.53
CA LYS A 158 -3.37 10.01 24.77
C LYS A 158 -3.74 8.76 25.55
N SER A 159 -5.03 8.47 25.70
CA SER A 159 -5.50 7.32 26.46
C SER A 159 -5.19 6.00 25.76
N SER A 160 -5.18 6.00 24.41
CA SER A 160 -4.99 4.79 23.62
C SER A 160 -3.56 4.57 23.15
N SER A 161 -2.58 5.45 23.44
CA SER A 161 -1.20 5.24 22.97
C SER A 161 -0.50 4.08 23.69
N VAL A 162 -0.83 3.85 24.97
CA VAL A 162 -0.28 2.76 25.80
C VAL A 162 -1.46 2.13 26.54
N LEU A 163 -1.78 0.88 26.23
CA LEU A 163 -2.87 0.14 26.84
C LEU A 163 -2.45 -1.30 27.10
N GLU A 164 -2.69 -1.78 28.32
CA GLU A 164 -2.54 -3.21 28.65
C GLU A 164 -3.68 -4.05 28.02
N ASN A 165 -4.85 -3.46 27.79
CA ASN A 165 -5.95 -4.13 27.12
C ASN A 165 -6.66 -3.15 26.16
N ALA A 166 -6.58 -3.42 24.86
CA ALA A 166 -7.25 -2.63 23.83
C ALA A 166 -8.52 -3.28 23.29
N GLY A 167 -8.99 -4.35 23.93
CA GLY A 167 -10.20 -5.08 23.59
C GLY A 167 -9.98 -6.58 23.39
N VAL A 168 -11.06 -7.29 23.07
CA VAL A 168 -11.08 -8.75 22.90
C VAL A 168 -10.06 -9.22 21.86
N GLY A 169 -9.93 -8.50 20.74
CA GLY A 169 -8.96 -8.84 19.70
C GLY A 169 -7.51 -8.79 20.16
N HIS A 170 -7.14 -7.81 21.01
CA HIS A 170 -5.81 -7.73 21.60
C HIS A 170 -5.51 -8.90 22.52
N LEU A 171 -6.45 -9.25 23.41
CA LEU A 171 -6.29 -10.39 24.31
C LEU A 171 -6.20 -11.72 23.55
N LYS A 172 -7.04 -11.93 22.53
CA LYS A 172 -6.98 -13.11 21.67
C LYS A 172 -5.62 -13.24 20.98
N TRP A 173 -5.10 -12.16 20.42
CA TRP A 173 -3.76 -12.15 19.82
C TRP A 173 -2.67 -12.56 20.82
N MET A 174 -2.68 -11.96 22.02
CA MET A 174 -1.68 -12.28 23.05
C MET A 174 -1.77 -13.73 23.51
N GLN A 175 -2.98 -14.25 23.73
CA GLN A 175 -3.20 -15.66 24.03
C GLN A 175 -2.62 -16.55 22.91
N CYS A 176 -2.82 -16.19 21.63
CA CYS A 176 -2.34 -16.97 20.49
C CYS A 176 -0.82 -17.09 20.50
N LEU A 177 -0.12 -15.98 20.74
CA LEU A 177 1.34 -15.98 20.89
C LEU A 177 1.79 -16.92 22.00
N MET A 178 1.13 -16.90 23.16
CA MET A 178 1.51 -17.76 24.28
C MET A 178 1.29 -19.25 23.99
N SER A 179 0.26 -19.58 23.22
CA SER A 179 -0.08 -20.96 22.81
C SER A 179 0.72 -21.48 21.61
N SER A 180 1.50 -20.63 20.94
CA SER A 180 2.20 -21.02 19.70
C SER A 180 3.26 -22.09 19.95
N VAL A 181 3.30 -23.12 19.11
CA VAL A 181 4.37 -24.12 19.09
C VAL A 181 5.55 -23.54 18.31
N ILE A 182 6.71 -23.44 18.96
CA ILE A 182 7.96 -22.98 18.33
C ILE A 182 8.83 -24.21 18.10
N PRO A 183 9.42 -24.39 16.90
CA PRO A 183 10.43 -25.43 16.68
C PRO A 183 11.64 -25.28 17.61
N GLU A 184 12.37 -26.38 17.85
CA GLU A 184 13.59 -26.35 18.66
C GLU A 184 14.65 -25.39 18.10
N ASP A 185 14.80 -25.36 16.78
CA ASP A 185 15.67 -24.43 16.06
C ASP A 185 14.83 -23.54 15.11
N PRO A 186 14.29 -22.42 15.62
CA PRO A 186 13.52 -21.50 14.81
C PRO A 186 14.37 -20.82 13.73
N ASP A 187 15.66 -20.60 13.99
CA ASP A 187 16.56 -19.88 13.09
C ASP A 187 16.79 -20.65 11.79
N LYS A 188 16.96 -21.98 11.87
CA LYS A 188 17.06 -22.84 10.68
C LYS A 188 15.88 -22.67 9.71
N PHE A 189 14.66 -22.54 10.23
CA PHE A 189 13.47 -22.32 9.40
C PHE A 189 13.41 -20.89 8.85
N LEU A 190 13.79 -19.91 9.66
CA LEU A 190 13.71 -18.50 9.28
C LEU A 190 14.74 -18.11 8.21
N VAL A 191 15.87 -18.81 8.07
CA VAL A 191 16.86 -18.56 7.00
C VAL A 191 16.20 -18.62 5.61
N GLY A 192 15.39 -19.65 5.35
CA GLY A 192 14.69 -19.78 4.07
C GLY A 192 13.70 -18.63 3.82
N ILE A 193 12.92 -18.27 4.85
CA ILE A 193 11.96 -17.17 4.78
C ILE A 193 12.65 -15.82 4.53
N LYS A 194 13.77 -15.56 5.21
CA LYS A 194 14.57 -14.33 5.03
C LYS A 194 15.08 -14.22 3.60
N ARG A 195 15.65 -15.30 3.07
CA ARG A 195 16.09 -15.34 1.67
C ARG A 195 14.92 -15.13 0.71
N ASP A 196 13.81 -15.82 0.90
CA ASP A 196 12.67 -15.75 -0.02
C ASP A 196 12.01 -14.36 0.01
N VAL A 197 11.90 -13.72 1.18
CA VAL A 197 11.34 -12.37 1.28
C VAL A 197 12.21 -11.33 0.56
N ASP A 198 13.54 -11.46 0.58
CA ASP A 198 14.44 -10.57 -0.16
C ASP A 198 14.21 -10.63 -1.67
N HIS A 199 14.07 -11.84 -2.22
CA HIS A 199 13.80 -12.04 -3.64
C HIS A 199 12.41 -11.53 -4.03
N VAL A 200 11.40 -11.84 -3.22
CA VAL A 200 10.02 -11.39 -3.48
C VAL A 200 9.91 -9.87 -3.37
N GLU A 201 10.58 -9.23 -2.41
CA GLU A 201 10.62 -7.77 -2.28
C GLU A 201 11.18 -7.16 -3.58
N LYS A 202 12.33 -7.66 -4.06
CA LYS A 202 12.93 -7.21 -5.31
C LYS A 202 11.96 -7.35 -6.48
N CYS A 203 11.33 -8.52 -6.65
CA CYS A 203 10.34 -8.73 -7.71
C CYS A 203 9.18 -7.74 -7.61
N CYS A 204 8.61 -7.52 -6.42
CA CYS A 204 7.49 -6.60 -6.24
C CYS A 204 7.90 -5.14 -6.53
N VAL A 205 9.11 -4.73 -6.16
CA VAL A 205 9.65 -3.40 -6.47
C VAL A 205 9.85 -3.22 -7.98
N ASP A 206 10.42 -4.21 -8.66
CA ASP A 206 10.65 -4.16 -10.11
C ASP A 206 9.31 -4.11 -10.88
N ILE A 207 8.30 -4.88 -10.47
CA ILE A 207 6.95 -4.82 -11.04
C ILE A 207 6.29 -3.46 -10.74
N ALA A 208 6.43 -2.92 -9.52
CA ALA A 208 5.91 -1.60 -9.18
C ALA A 208 6.54 -0.50 -10.07
N ALA A 209 7.84 -0.58 -10.35
CA ALA A 209 8.51 0.32 -11.28
C ALA A 209 8.00 0.16 -12.72
N GLY A 210 7.77 -1.08 -13.17
CA GLY A 210 7.17 -1.37 -14.47
C GLY A 210 5.76 -0.76 -14.63
N THR A 211 4.89 -0.97 -13.64
CA THR A 211 3.53 -0.40 -13.63
C THR A 211 3.53 1.12 -13.58
N LYS A 212 4.52 1.75 -12.92
CA LYS A 212 4.68 3.20 -12.92
C LYS A 212 4.99 3.74 -14.32
N LYS A 213 5.90 3.08 -15.04
CA LYS A 213 6.22 3.44 -16.44
C LYS A 213 5.01 3.28 -17.35
N LEU A 214 4.15 2.28 -17.12
CA LEU A 214 2.91 2.11 -17.89
C LEU A 214 1.92 3.26 -17.63
N GLU A 215 1.74 3.68 -16.38
CA GLU A 215 0.93 4.87 -16.05
C GLU A 215 1.44 6.12 -16.79
N GLU A 216 2.74 6.37 -16.75
CA GLU A 216 3.36 7.54 -17.41
C GLU A 216 3.13 7.52 -18.92
N ARG A 217 3.24 6.35 -19.56
CA ARG A 217 2.93 6.17 -20.99
C ARG A 217 1.46 6.41 -21.29
N CYS A 218 0.55 5.89 -20.47
CA CYS A 218 -0.88 6.13 -20.63
C CYS A 218 -1.23 7.62 -20.48
N ALA A 219 -0.58 8.32 -19.55
CA ALA A 219 -0.74 9.76 -19.36
C ALA A 219 -0.27 10.56 -20.58
N ALA A 220 0.89 10.21 -21.14
CA ALA A 220 1.40 10.81 -22.37
C ALA A 220 0.45 10.55 -23.54
N GLN A 221 0.07 9.29 -23.76
CA GLN A 221 -0.86 8.92 -24.84
C GLN A 221 -2.21 9.63 -24.72
N SER A 222 -2.78 9.74 -23.51
CA SER A 222 -4.04 10.45 -23.31
C SER A 222 -3.93 11.93 -23.69
N LYS A 223 -2.79 12.56 -23.42
CA LYS A 223 -2.52 13.95 -23.81
C LYS A 223 -2.40 14.06 -25.34
N ASP A 224 -1.60 13.20 -25.96
CA ASP A 224 -1.37 13.20 -27.40
C ASP A 224 -2.67 12.94 -28.19
N LEU A 225 -3.53 12.05 -27.70
CA LEU A 225 -4.86 11.82 -28.30
C LEU A 225 -5.78 13.04 -28.20
N SER A 226 -5.73 13.78 -27.10
CA SER A 226 -6.48 15.03 -26.97
C SER A 226 -5.97 16.09 -27.96
N GLU A 227 -4.66 16.20 -28.14
CA GLU A 227 -4.04 17.12 -29.11
C GLU A 227 -4.40 16.70 -30.54
N LEU A 228 -4.33 15.41 -30.86
CA LEU A 228 -4.71 14.85 -32.16
C LEU A 228 -6.17 15.15 -32.50
N HIS A 229 -7.09 14.96 -31.55
CA HIS A 229 -8.50 15.32 -31.71
C HIS A 229 -8.66 16.80 -32.10
N LEU A 230 -7.94 17.70 -31.42
CA LEU A 230 -7.99 19.13 -31.70
C LEU A 230 -7.50 19.44 -33.13
N MET A 231 -6.43 18.79 -33.59
CA MET A 231 -5.90 18.98 -34.95
C MET A 231 -6.89 18.52 -36.01
N PHE A 232 -7.53 17.36 -35.85
CA PHE A 232 -8.58 16.89 -36.77
C PHE A 232 -9.78 17.84 -36.79
N ASN A 233 -10.20 18.35 -35.62
CA ASN A 233 -11.29 19.30 -35.55
C ASN A 233 -10.94 20.63 -36.23
N GLN A 234 -9.70 21.11 -36.11
CA GLN A 234 -9.21 22.28 -36.83
C GLN A 234 -9.23 22.06 -38.34
N TRP A 235 -8.70 20.93 -38.83
CA TRP A 235 -8.73 20.59 -40.25
C TRP A 235 -10.16 20.54 -40.79
N LYS A 236 -11.06 19.83 -40.10
CA LYS A 236 -12.48 19.78 -40.44
C LYS A 236 -13.08 21.18 -40.57
N ASN A 237 -12.82 22.07 -39.60
CA ASN A 237 -13.37 23.42 -39.64
C ASN A 237 -12.82 24.27 -40.80
N ILE A 238 -11.57 24.07 -41.21
CA ILE A 238 -10.99 24.76 -42.37
C ILE A 238 -11.72 24.32 -43.65
N GLU A 239 -11.88 23.01 -43.85
CA GLU A 239 -12.54 22.44 -45.04
C GLU A 239 -14.02 22.82 -45.12
N PHE A 240 -14.72 22.85 -43.98
CA PHE A 240 -16.13 23.29 -43.93
C PHE A 240 -16.33 24.77 -44.26
N ASN A 241 -15.32 25.61 -44.03
CA ASN A 241 -15.39 27.04 -44.30
C ASN A 241 -14.80 27.42 -45.67
N ALA A 242 -14.22 26.46 -46.41
CA ALA A 242 -13.73 26.69 -47.76
C ALA A 242 -14.93 26.97 -48.69
N CYS A 243 -14.81 28.01 -49.53
CA CYS A 243 -15.93 28.62 -50.29
C CYS A 243 -16.47 27.78 -51.48
N ASP A 244 -16.24 26.47 -51.54
CA ASP A 244 -16.72 25.63 -52.65
C ASP A 244 -17.58 24.47 -52.09
N ASP A 245 -18.90 24.56 -52.29
CA ASP A 245 -19.95 23.63 -51.82
C ASP A 245 -19.85 22.19 -52.40
N LYS A 246 -18.71 21.81 -52.99
CA LYS A 246 -18.55 20.59 -53.80
C LYS A 246 -17.85 19.41 -53.11
N HIS A 247 -17.38 19.56 -51.88
CA HIS A 247 -16.64 18.51 -51.16
C HIS A 247 -17.47 17.79 -50.08
N SER A 248 -18.73 17.44 -50.39
CA SER A 248 -19.64 16.79 -49.43
C SER A 248 -19.12 15.45 -48.89
N GLU A 249 -18.42 14.67 -49.73
CA GLU A 249 -17.82 13.39 -49.34
C GLU A 249 -16.65 13.59 -48.36
N LEU A 250 -15.73 14.51 -48.67
CA LEU A 250 -14.60 14.85 -47.79
C LEU A 250 -15.12 15.39 -46.44
N ASN A 251 -16.10 16.29 -46.46
CA ASN A 251 -16.68 16.85 -45.24
C ASN A 251 -17.40 15.78 -44.40
N ALA A 252 -18.04 14.80 -45.04
CA ALA A 252 -18.64 13.66 -44.34
C ALA A 252 -17.57 12.78 -43.68
N ILE A 253 -16.55 12.36 -44.43
CA ILE A 253 -15.50 11.48 -43.88
C ILE A 253 -14.67 12.20 -42.80
N LEU A 254 -14.38 13.50 -42.95
CA LEU A 254 -13.69 14.30 -41.93
C LEU A 254 -14.53 14.44 -40.66
N SER A 255 -15.85 14.63 -40.79
CA SER A 255 -16.75 14.67 -39.63
C SER A 255 -16.76 13.35 -38.89
N THR A 256 -16.92 12.24 -39.61
CA THR A 256 -16.88 10.89 -39.03
C THR A 256 -15.53 10.60 -38.40
N THR A 257 -14.42 10.92 -39.07
CA THR A 257 -13.06 10.72 -38.57
C THR A 257 -12.82 11.54 -37.30
N THR A 258 -13.17 12.82 -37.30
CA THR A 258 -13.01 13.70 -36.13
C THR A 258 -13.79 13.17 -34.93
N ALA A 259 -15.03 12.69 -35.15
CA ALA A 259 -15.86 12.08 -34.11
C ALA A 259 -15.25 10.76 -33.59
N THR A 260 -14.67 9.95 -34.47
CA THR A 260 -13.96 8.72 -34.09
C THR A 260 -12.73 9.00 -33.24
N ILE A 261 -11.91 9.99 -33.61
CA ILE A 261 -10.74 10.39 -32.80
C ILE A 261 -11.17 10.95 -31.44
N ALA A 262 -12.26 11.71 -31.38
CA ALA A 262 -12.85 12.13 -30.11
C ALA A 262 -13.28 10.92 -29.25
N GLY A 263 -13.99 9.97 -29.85
CA GLY A 263 -14.40 8.72 -29.20
C GLY A 263 -13.22 7.86 -28.74
N TRP A 264 -12.12 7.84 -29.49
CA TRP A 264 -10.87 7.17 -29.09
C TRP A 264 -10.27 7.83 -27.85
N HIS A 265 -10.13 9.16 -27.86
CA HIS A 265 -9.69 9.92 -26.70
C HIS A 265 -10.58 9.63 -25.48
N ASP A 266 -11.90 9.70 -25.62
CA ASP A 266 -12.84 9.50 -24.51
C ASP A 266 -12.82 8.07 -23.97
N ALA A 267 -12.65 7.07 -24.84
CA ALA A 267 -12.50 5.67 -24.42
C ALA A 267 -11.21 5.45 -23.62
N GLN A 268 -10.12 6.18 -23.93
CA GLN A 268 -8.82 6.09 -23.27
C GLN A 268 -8.66 7.09 -22.11
N TYR A 269 -9.56 8.06 -21.95
CA TYR A 269 -9.43 9.18 -21.01
C TYR A 269 -9.10 8.76 -19.56
N HIS A 270 -9.67 7.64 -19.09
CA HIS A 270 -9.44 7.14 -17.73
C HIS A 270 -8.22 6.22 -17.58
N GLN A 271 -7.54 5.85 -18.67
CA GLN A 271 -6.37 4.96 -18.65
C GLN A 271 -5.27 5.38 -17.68
N PRO A 272 -4.88 6.67 -17.59
CA PRO A 272 -3.87 7.09 -16.62
C PRO A 272 -4.29 6.83 -15.18
N VAL A 273 -5.58 6.99 -14.86
CA VAL A 273 -6.12 6.77 -13.51
C VAL A 273 -6.25 5.28 -13.21
N ILE A 274 -6.67 4.47 -14.20
CA ILE A 274 -6.75 3.01 -14.08
C ILE A 274 -5.36 2.44 -13.80
N HIS A 275 -4.37 2.78 -14.62
CA HIS A 275 -3.00 2.32 -14.45
C HIS A 275 -2.35 2.87 -13.17
N GLY A 276 -2.56 4.15 -12.84
CA GLY A 276 -1.94 4.78 -11.68
C GLY A 276 -2.57 4.38 -10.34
N LEU A 277 -3.87 4.56 -10.18
CA LEU A 277 -4.53 4.40 -8.87
C LEU A 277 -5.03 2.97 -8.61
N ILE A 278 -5.33 2.19 -9.64
CA ILE A 278 -5.80 0.80 -9.46
C ILE A 278 -4.61 -0.15 -9.49
N LEU A 279 -3.88 -0.19 -10.61
CA LEU A 279 -2.78 -1.14 -10.80
C LEU A 279 -1.54 -0.74 -10.00
N HIS A 280 -0.94 0.42 -10.27
CA HIS A 280 0.33 0.81 -9.69
C HIS A 280 0.26 0.93 -8.16
N GLU A 281 -0.70 1.69 -7.61
CA GLU A 281 -0.85 1.78 -6.14
C GLU A 281 -1.18 0.41 -5.48
N GLY A 282 -1.87 -0.49 -6.19
CA GLY A 282 -2.14 -1.85 -5.72
C GLY A 282 -0.85 -2.69 -5.60
N ILE A 283 -0.03 -2.72 -6.65
CA ILE A 283 1.25 -3.45 -6.64
C ILE A 283 2.25 -2.82 -5.68
N LYS A 284 2.33 -1.48 -5.64
CA LYS A 284 3.17 -0.74 -4.71
C LYS A 284 2.84 -1.06 -3.25
N TYR A 285 1.54 -1.20 -2.93
CA TYR A 285 1.13 -1.63 -1.59
C TYR A 285 1.59 -3.07 -1.27
N ILE A 286 1.55 -3.99 -2.24
CA ILE A 286 2.09 -5.35 -2.06
C ILE A 286 3.60 -5.29 -1.76
N ALA A 287 4.35 -4.49 -2.51
CA ALA A 287 5.79 -4.30 -2.26
C ALA A 287 6.05 -3.78 -0.83
N ALA A 288 5.29 -2.78 -0.39
CA ALA A 288 5.38 -2.24 0.97
C ALA A 288 5.11 -3.30 2.04
N GLN A 289 4.07 -4.13 1.86
CA GLN A 289 3.74 -5.21 2.80
C GLN A 289 4.84 -6.28 2.90
N VAL A 290 5.50 -6.60 1.77
CA VAL A 290 6.62 -7.55 1.75
C VAL A 290 7.84 -6.96 2.46
N LYS A 291 8.13 -5.68 2.21
CA LYS A 291 9.18 -4.95 2.91
C LYS A 291 8.94 -4.88 4.42
N ASP A 292 7.72 -4.57 4.84
CA ASP A 292 7.37 -4.49 6.27
C ASP A 292 7.48 -5.87 6.95
N PHE A 293 7.12 -6.95 6.26
CA PHE A 293 7.35 -8.32 6.74
C PHE A 293 8.84 -8.63 6.90
N LYS A 294 9.68 -8.21 5.95
CA LYS A 294 11.14 -8.30 6.06
C LYS A 294 11.68 -7.47 7.23
N ASP A 295 11.14 -6.28 7.46
CA ASP A 295 11.55 -5.41 8.56
C ASP A 295 11.17 -6.01 9.93
N ILE A 296 10.08 -6.77 10.04
CA ILE A 296 9.76 -7.57 11.25
C ILE A 296 10.83 -8.63 11.53
N LEU A 297 11.32 -9.34 10.49
CA LEU A 297 12.40 -10.32 10.64
C LEU A 297 13.70 -9.66 11.14
N LYS A 298 14.05 -8.49 10.57
CA LYS A 298 15.20 -7.70 11.02
C LYS A 298 15.02 -7.19 12.45
N GLN A 299 13.81 -6.77 12.83
CA GLN A 299 13.50 -6.31 14.18
C GLN A 299 13.73 -7.43 15.21
N ARG A 300 13.34 -8.68 14.88
CA ARG A 300 13.62 -9.85 15.72
C ARG A 300 15.12 -10.10 15.89
N ASP A 301 15.87 -10.09 14.79
CA ASP A 301 17.32 -10.32 14.86
C ASP A 301 18.04 -9.21 15.65
N ALA A 302 17.63 -7.96 15.45
CA ALA A 302 18.16 -6.83 16.21
C ALA A 302 17.84 -6.96 17.70
N ALA A 303 16.62 -7.38 18.05
CA ALA A 303 16.22 -7.59 19.44
C ALA A 303 17.05 -8.69 20.11
N LEU A 304 17.26 -9.83 19.45
CA LEU A 304 18.13 -10.90 19.96
C LEU A 304 19.57 -10.43 20.16
N ALA A 305 20.14 -9.72 19.18
CA ALA A 305 21.50 -9.20 19.30
C ALA A 305 21.65 -8.21 20.48
N GLN A 306 20.64 -7.37 20.74
CA GLN A 306 20.65 -6.48 21.90
C GLN A 306 20.48 -7.21 23.23
N TYR A 307 19.63 -8.25 23.27
CA TYR A 307 19.47 -9.10 24.44
C TYR A 307 20.78 -9.84 24.79
N ASP A 308 21.42 -10.47 23.81
CA ASP A 308 22.70 -11.16 23.99
C ASP A 308 23.79 -10.20 24.47
N LYS A 309 23.83 -8.99 23.89
CA LYS A 309 24.79 -7.97 24.31
C LYS A 309 24.58 -7.53 25.76
N ALA A 310 23.33 -7.42 26.21
CA ALA A 310 23.00 -6.97 27.56
C ALA A 310 23.20 -8.06 28.62
N THR A 311 23.13 -9.33 28.25
CA THR A 311 23.27 -10.48 29.17
C THR A 311 24.66 -11.10 29.19
N ARG A 312 25.52 -10.79 28.21
CA ARG A 312 26.91 -11.26 28.19
C ARG A 312 27.70 -10.75 29.40
N PRO A 313 28.48 -11.61 30.07
CA PRO A 313 29.36 -11.18 31.15
C PRO A 313 30.46 -10.22 30.62
N PRO A 314 30.86 -9.19 31.40
CA PRO A 314 31.89 -8.25 30.98
C PRO A 314 33.22 -8.98 30.79
N VAL A 315 33.82 -8.83 29.60
CA VAL A 315 35.04 -9.57 29.18
C VAL A 315 36.33 -8.96 29.78
N ALA A 316 36.27 -7.77 30.39
CA ALA A 316 37.39 -7.16 31.12
C ALA A 316 36.90 -6.07 32.09
N PRO A 317 37.66 -5.73 33.16
CA PRO A 317 37.40 -4.52 33.94
C PRO A 317 37.48 -3.29 33.03
N PRO A 318 36.61 -2.29 33.20
CA PRO A 318 36.71 -1.06 32.43
C PRO A 318 38.06 -0.39 32.72
N LYS A 319 38.86 -0.12 31.67
CA LYS A 319 40.05 0.72 31.78
C LYS A 319 39.60 2.13 32.14
N ALA A 320 39.63 2.47 33.42
CA ALA A 320 39.34 3.81 33.90
C ALA A 320 40.50 4.75 33.56
N THR A 321 40.44 5.43 32.41
CA THR A 321 41.13 6.72 32.23
C THR A 321 40.45 7.52 31.13
N SER A 322 39.38 8.24 31.48
CA SER A 322 38.87 9.34 30.67
C SER A 322 39.02 10.61 31.49
N TYR A 323 39.89 11.51 31.05
CA TYR A 323 40.13 12.83 31.65
C TYR A 323 39.00 13.84 31.37
N PHE A 324 37.96 13.43 30.64
CA PHE A 324 36.82 14.28 30.32
C PHE A 324 35.58 13.83 31.12
N PRO A 325 34.93 14.71 31.89
CA PRO A 325 33.66 14.40 32.52
C PRO A 325 32.62 14.06 31.43
N ARG A 326 32.21 12.80 31.35
CA ARG A 326 31.00 12.45 30.59
C ARG A 326 29.80 12.93 31.40
N TYR A 327 29.13 13.98 30.94
CA TYR A 327 27.89 14.50 31.53
C TYR A 327 26.67 13.56 31.38
N ALA A 328 26.84 12.35 30.82
CA ALA A 328 25.80 11.34 30.75
C ALA A 328 26.04 10.32 31.88
N ALA A 329 25.10 10.25 32.82
CA ALA A 329 25.09 9.20 33.85
C ALA A 329 25.13 7.82 33.17
N GLU A 330 26.01 6.93 33.63
CA GLU A 330 25.99 5.55 33.18
C GLU A 330 24.67 4.89 33.61
N PRO A 331 24.01 4.10 32.74
CA PRO A 331 22.77 3.43 33.08
C PRO A 331 22.98 2.45 34.24
N SER A 332 22.05 2.44 35.19
CA SER A 332 22.06 1.53 36.33
C SER A 332 21.88 0.07 35.89
N VAL A 333 22.30 -0.87 36.75
CA VAL A 333 22.10 -2.32 36.53
C VAL A 333 20.62 -2.65 36.31
N ALA A 334 19.72 -2.00 37.04
CA ALA A 334 18.27 -2.18 36.88
C ALA A 334 17.77 -1.71 35.50
N GLU A 335 18.29 -0.59 34.98
CA GLU A 335 17.94 -0.08 33.65
C GLU A 335 18.47 -0.99 32.53
N ILE A 336 19.68 -1.56 32.71
CA ILE A 336 20.26 -2.54 31.79
C ILE A 336 19.39 -3.80 31.76
N GLN A 337 19.02 -4.35 32.93
CA GLN A 337 18.16 -5.54 33.00
C GLN A 337 16.77 -5.28 32.42
N ALA A 338 16.16 -4.14 32.73
CA ALA A 338 14.86 -3.77 32.16
C ALA A 338 14.94 -3.64 30.63
N SER A 339 16.06 -3.13 30.11
CA SER A 339 16.33 -3.08 28.68
C SER A 339 16.48 -4.48 28.07
N ALA A 340 17.22 -5.38 28.72
CA ALA A 340 17.35 -6.77 28.28
C ALA A 340 15.99 -7.46 28.19
N ASN A 341 15.17 -7.38 29.25
CA ASN A 341 13.84 -7.99 29.30
C ASN A 341 12.91 -7.47 28.18
N ARG A 342 13.01 -6.18 27.82
CA ARG A 342 12.23 -5.62 26.69
C ARG A 342 12.66 -6.21 25.36
N HIS A 343 13.96 -6.36 25.12
CA HIS A 343 14.45 -6.96 23.88
C HIS A 343 14.10 -8.44 23.78
N GLU A 344 14.21 -9.19 24.89
CA GLU A 344 13.74 -10.57 24.98
C GLU A 344 12.25 -10.66 24.62
N HIS A 345 11.41 -9.86 25.26
CA HIS A 345 9.96 -9.83 25.01
C HIS A 345 9.64 -9.58 23.53
N VAL A 346 10.31 -8.60 22.90
CA VAL A 346 10.13 -8.30 21.46
C VAL A 346 10.54 -9.50 20.60
N ALA A 347 11.71 -10.08 20.84
CA ALA A 347 12.18 -11.24 20.07
C ALA A 347 11.25 -12.45 20.23
N THR A 348 10.76 -12.70 21.45
CA THR A 348 9.81 -13.77 21.76
C THR A 348 8.47 -13.54 21.07
N CYS A 349 7.90 -12.34 21.16
CA CYS A 349 6.62 -12.00 20.50
C CYS A 349 6.71 -12.18 18.99
N ILE A 350 7.75 -11.63 18.35
CA ILE A 350 7.92 -11.75 16.89
C ILE A 350 8.12 -13.21 16.49
N THR A 351 8.96 -13.97 17.19
CA THR A 351 9.19 -15.39 16.89
C THR A 351 7.88 -16.18 16.98
N ARG A 352 7.12 -15.99 18.06
CA ARG A 352 5.81 -16.64 18.25
C ARG A 352 4.81 -16.23 17.17
N ALA A 353 4.76 -14.96 16.77
CA ALA A 353 3.87 -14.47 15.73
C ALA A 353 4.17 -15.09 14.36
N LEU A 354 5.45 -15.20 14.01
CA LEU A 354 5.91 -15.83 12.77
C LEU A 354 5.44 -17.27 12.65
N PHE A 355 5.60 -18.07 13.71
CA PHE A 355 5.21 -19.49 13.72
C PHE A 355 3.72 -19.71 13.97
N PHE A 356 3.05 -18.81 14.70
CA PHE A 356 1.61 -18.90 14.90
C PHE A 356 0.83 -18.64 13.60
N SER A 357 1.12 -17.53 12.91
CA SER A 357 0.32 -17.16 11.74
C SER A 357 1.07 -16.37 10.67
N GLU A 358 2.01 -15.49 11.02
CA GLU A 358 2.45 -14.45 10.10
C GLU A 358 3.26 -14.97 8.90
N ALA A 359 4.09 -16.01 9.09
CA ALA A 359 4.82 -16.64 7.98
C ALA A 359 3.90 -17.31 6.95
N LYS A 360 2.74 -17.82 7.38
CA LYS A 360 1.71 -18.37 6.50
C LYS A 360 0.83 -17.24 5.92
N ARG A 361 0.43 -16.29 6.77
CA ARG A 361 -0.50 -15.21 6.44
C ARG A 361 0.05 -14.29 5.37
N ILE A 362 1.36 -14.01 5.33
CA ILE A 362 1.95 -13.19 4.26
C ILE A 362 1.71 -13.80 2.86
N LYS A 363 1.65 -15.13 2.74
CA LYS A 363 1.39 -15.79 1.45
C LYS A 363 -0.07 -15.60 1.02
N SER A 364 -1.04 -15.86 1.89
CA SER A 364 -2.46 -15.67 1.59
C SER A 364 -2.80 -14.19 1.39
N LEU A 365 -2.16 -13.29 2.15
CA LEU A 365 -2.31 -11.85 2.01
C LEU A 365 -1.86 -11.35 0.64
N LYS A 366 -0.70 -11.79 0.14
CA LYS A 366 -0.26 -11.44 -1.23
C LYS A 366 -1.26 -11.88 -2.29
N ALA A 367 -1.80 -13.09 -2.17
CA ALA A 367 -2.82 -13.59 -3.10
C ALA A 367 -4.11 -12.74 -3.05
N GLN A 368 -4.54 -12.33 -1.85
CA GLN A 368 -5.69 -11.45 -1.69
C GLN A 368 -5.44 -10.06 -2.28
N LEU A 369 -4.31 -9.43 -1.96
CA LEU A 369 -3.96 -8.10 -2.46
C LEU A 369 -3.82 -8.08 -3.98
N LEU A 370 -3.27 -9.15 -4.57
CA LEU A 370 -3.18 -9.27 -6.01
C LEU A 370 -4.58 -9.35 -6.65
N ARG A 371 -5.52 -10.08 -6.06
CA ARG A 371 -6.92 -10.09 -6.52
C ARG A 371 -7.59 -8.71 -6.37
N ASP A 372 -7.38 -8.04 -5.24
CA ASP A 372 -7.94 -6.71 -4.98
C ASP A 372 -7.41 -5.64 -5.95
N ALA A 373 -6.18 -5.81 -6.50
CA ALA A 373 -5.60 -4.93 -7.50
C ALA A 373 -6.00 -5.34 -8.94
N MET A 374 -5.80 -6.61 -9.29
CA MET A 374 -5.98 -7.10 -10.67
C MET A 374 -7.45 -7.26 -11.06
N GLY A 375 -8.34 -7.58 -10.12
CA GLY A 375 -9.78 -7.74 -10.42
C GLY A 375 -10.39 -6.46 -10.98
N PRO A 376 -10.37 -5.33 -10.24
CA PRO A 376 -10.87 -4.05 -10.73
C PRO A 376 -10.14 -3.55 -11.97
N PHE A 377 -8.81 -3.77 -12.05
CA PHE A 377 -8.02 -3.40 -13.23
C PHE A 377 -8.48 -4.15 -14.49
N ALA A 378 -8.60 -5.47 -14.42
CA ALA A 378 -9.07 -6.29 -15.54
C ALA A 378 -10.48 -5.91 -15.99
N CYS A 379 -11.39 -5.64 -15.04
CA CYS A 379 -12.73 -5.15 -15.37
C CYS A 379 -12.69 -3.79 -16.08
N ALA A 380 -11.86 -2.86 -15.62
CA ALA A 380 -11.72 -1.54 -16.24
C ALA A 380 -11.17 -1.65 -17.67
N GLU A 381 -10.09 -2.42 -17.87
CA GLU A 381 -9.49 -2.65 -19.20
C GLU A 381 -10.44 -3.35 -20.17
N TYR A 382 -11.24 -4.31 -19.68
CA TYR A 382 -12.27 -4.96 -20.48
C TYR A 382 -13.29 -3.93 -21.00
N HIS A 383 -13.75 -3.02 -20.15
CA HIS A 383 -14.71 -1.99 -20.54
C HIS A 383 -14.11 -0.95 -21.49
N VAL A 384 -12.85 -0.55 -21.28
CA VAL A 384 -12.15 0.34 -22.23
C VAL A 384 -12.01 -0.33 -23.59
N SER A 385 -11.57 -1.59 -23.63
CA SER A 385 -11.43 -2.37 -24.87
C SER A 385 -12.77 -2.52 -25.61
N LYS A 386 -13.85 -2.80 -24.87
CA LYS A 386 -15.19 -2.88 -25.45
C LYS A 386 -15.63 -1.55 -26.08
N ARG A 387 -15.41 -0.43 -25.40
CA ARG A 387 -15.71 0.91 -25.94
C ARG A 387 -14.89 1.20 -27.20
N MET A 388 -13.61 0.83 -27.19
CA MET A 388 -12.72 0.98 -28.34
C MET A 388 -13.23 0.22 -29.56
N ALA A 389 -13.64 -1.04 -29.38
CA ALA A 389 -14.22 -1.85 -30.45
C ALA A 389 -15.46 -1.18 -31.04
N THR A 390 -16.34 -0.60 -30.21
CA THR A 390 -17.51 0.15 -30.67
C THR A 390 -17.11 1.41 -31.47
N VAL A 391 -16.12 2.18 -31.00
CA VAL A 391 -15.64 3.39 -31.71
C VAL A 391 -15.21 3.06 -33.13
N TRP A 392 -14.35 2.05 -33.31
CA TRP A 392 -13.86 1.66 -34.63
C TRP A 392 -14.92 0.98 -35.49
N SER A 393 -15.80 0.18 -34.90
CA SER A 393 -16.94 -0.41 -35.61
C SER A 393 -17.87 0.66 -36.19
N ASN A 394 -18.12 1.74 -35.43
CA ASN A 394 -18.95 2.85 -35.89
C ASN A 394 -18.28 3.61 -37.03
N PHE A 395 -16.96 3.84 -36.97
CA PHE A 395 -16.21 4.45 -38.06
C PHE A 395 -16.34 3.65 -39.36
N MET A 396 -16.05 2.34 -39.31
CA MET A 396 -16.11 1.49 -40.49
C MET A 396 -17.52 1.48 -41.11
N SER A 397 -18.56 1.38 -40.27
CA SER A 397 -19.94 1.43 -40.74
C SER A 397 -20.32 2.78 -41.35
N ALA A 398 -19.87 3.89 -40.77
CA ALA A 398 -20.20 5.24 -41.26
C ALA A 398 -19.40 5.64 -42.51
N ALA A 399 -18.25 5.00 -42.74
CA ALA A 399 -17.39 5.22 -43.90
C ALA A 399 -17.62 4.17 -45.02
N ASP A 400 -18.61 3.29 -44.87
CA ASP A 400 -18.91 2.18 -45.80
C ASP A 400 -17.69 1.29 -46.11
N ILE A 401 -16.89 1.02 -45.07
CA ILE A 401 -15.64 0.27 -45.19
C ILE A 401 -15.91 -1.24 -45.05
N SER A 402 -15.51 -2.01 -46.06
CA SER A 402 -15.41 -3.48 -45.98
C SER A 402 -14.31 -3.89 -44.99
N GLN A 403 -14.70 -4.43 -43.85
CA GLN A 403 -13.77 -4.89 -42.82
C GLN A 403 -12.81 -5.97 -43.35
N GLN A 404 -13.31 -6.88 -44.20
CA GLN A 404 -12.49 -7.97 -44.77
C GLN A 404 -11.37 -7.45 -45.66
N ASP A 405 -11.68 -6.50 -46.55
CA ASP A 405 -10.70 -5.94 -47.48
C ASP A 405 -9.67 -5.08 -46.75
N MET A 406 -10.11 -4.26 -45.79
CA MET A 406 -9.18 -3.44 -45.01
C MET A 406 -8.32 -4.25 -44.04
N LEU A 407 -8.81 -5.39 -43.54
CA LEU A 407 -7.97 -6.31 -42.76
C LEU A 407 -6.84 -6.90 -43.60
N ALA A 408 -7.09 -7.24 -44.86
CA ALA A 408 -6.04 -7.72 -45.77
C ALA A 408 -4.99 -6.62 -46.04
N ALA A 409 -5.44 -5.38 -46.27
CA ALA A 409 -4.55 -4.24 -46.44
C ALA A 409 -3.72 -3.95 -45.17
N ALA A 410 -4.35 -3.96 -43.99
CA ALA A 410 -3.66 -3.78 -42.72
C ALA A 410 -2.62 -4.88 -42.47
N LYS A 411 -2.97 -6.13 -42.77
CA LYS A 411 -2.04 -7.26 -42.66
C LYS A 411 -0.81 -7.08 -43.54
N ALA A 412 -0.98 -6.65 -44.79
CA ALA A 412 0.16 -6.41 -45.69
C ALA A 412 1.14 -5.37 -45.14
N VAL A 413 0.62 -4.31 -44.50
CA VAL A 413 1.48 -3.31 -43.83
C VAL A 413 2.22 -3.92 -42.65
N LEU A 414 1.55 -4.70 -41.80
CA LEU A 414 2.19 -5.36 -40.65
C LEU A 414 3.26 -6.37 -41.09
N ASP A 415 2.95 -7.23 -42.05
CA ASP A 415 3.88 -8.21 -42.61
C ASP A 415 5.14 -7.52 -43.18
N SER A 416 4.98 -6.33 -43.79
CA SER A 416 6.11 -5.55 -44.31
C SER A 416 6.99 -4.94 -43.21
N ALA A 417 6.39 -4.58 -42.06
CA ALA A 417 7.12 -4.05 -40.92
C ALA A 417 7.94 -5.14 -40.24
N ASP A 418 7.38 -6.35 -40.09
CA ASP A 418 8.07 -7.50 -39.49
C ASP A 418 9.26 -7.95 -40.35
N ALA A 419 9.10 -7.97 -41.67
CA ALA A 419 10.18 -8.28 -42.61
C ALA A 419 11.34 -7.27 -42.56
N ALA A 420 11.06 -6.00 -42.24
CA ALA A 420 12.09 -4.97 -42.09
C ALA A 420 12.88 -5.10 -40.78
N THR A 421 12.26 -5.65 -39.72
CA THR A 421 12.93 -5.91 -38.44
C THR A 421 13.80 -7.17 -38.44
N ASP A 422 13.51 -8.15 -39.31
CA ASP A 422 14.27 -9.40 -39.46
C ASP A 422 15.41 -9.33 -40.50
N SER A 423 15.70 -8.14 -41.05
CA SER A 423 16.78 -7.97 -42.03
C SER A 423 18.17 -8.11 -41.37
N PRO A 424 19.14 -8.86 -41.95
CA PRO A 424 20.44 -9.18 -41.32
C PRO A 424 21.37 -7.99 -41.02
N ASP A 425 21.05 -6.78 -41.48
CA ASP A 425 21.92 -5.61 -41.38
C ASP A 425 22.01 -5.00 -39.96
N ASN A 426 21.20 -5.47 -39.00
CA ASN A 426 21.30 -5.05 -37.58
C ASN A 426 22.22 -5.94 -36.72
N GLN A 427 23.01 -6.85 -37.31
CA GLN A 427 24.02 -7.65 -36.60
C GLN A 427 25.47 -7.13 -36.70
N ILE A 428 25.70 -5.93 -37.24
CA ILE A 428 27.04 -5.33 -37.31
C ILE A 428 27.10 -4.14 -36.34
N ASP A 429 27.25 -4.42 -35.04
CA ASP A 429 27.99 -3.56 -34.10
C ASP A 429 28.07 -4.22 -32.72
N SER A 430 28.76 -5.36 -32.64
CA SER A 430 29.25 -5.88 -31.36
C SER A 430 30.48 -6.77 -31.54
N THR A 431 31.52 -6.26 -32.20
CA THR A 431 32.90 -6.73 -32.00
C THR A 431 33.88 -5.68 -32.52
N THR A 432 34.38 -4.82 -31.64
CA THR A 432 35.81 -4.50 -31.53
C THR A 432 36.13 -3.89 -30.18
#